data_AF-W1XPX3-F1
#
_entry.id   AF-W1XPX3-F1
#
_cell.length_a   1.000
_cell.length_b   1.000
_cell.length_c   1.000
_cell.angle_alpha   90.00
_cell.angle_beta   90.00
_cell.angle_gamma   90.00
#
_symmetry.space_group_name_H-M   'P 1'
#
loop_
_entity.id
_entity.type
_entity.pdbx_description
1 polymer ?
#
loop_
_entity_poly.entity_id
_entity_poly.type
_entity_poly.pdbx_seq_one_letter_code
_entity_poly.pdbx_strand_id
1 'polypeptide(L)' 'AHERGDIHYHDLDYSPFFPMFNCMLIDLKGMLTQGFKMGNAEIEPPKSISTATAVTAQIIAQVARHNNA' A
#
# COMPACT_ATOMS: atom_id res chain seq x y z
N ALA A 1 -13.47 -27.63 -5.14
CA ALA A 1 -12.42 -27.39 -6.16
C ALA A 1 -11.13 -26.95 -5.48
N HIS A 2 -11.13 -25.85 -4.73
CA HIS A 2 -9.95 -25.40 -3.98
C HIS A 2 -9.40 -26.45 -2.99
N GLU A 3 -10.24 -26.96 -2.08
CA GLU A 3 -9.83 -27.98 -1.09
C GLU A 3 -9.35 -29.31 -1.70
N ARG A 4 -9.74 -29.57 -2.95
CA ARG A 4 -9.33 -30.78 -3.69
C ARG A 4 -8.09 -30.56 -4.56
N GLY A 5 -7.58 -29.32 -4.61
CA GLY A 5 -6.43 -28.95 -5.44
C GLY A 5 -6.74 -28.70 -6.92
N ASP A 6 -8.00 -28.72 -7.33
CA ASP A 6 -8.41 -28.48 -8.72
C ASP A 6 -8.12 -27.03 -9.16
N ILE A 7 -8.17 -26.09 -8.21
CA ILE A 7 -7.86 -24.66 -8.38
C ILE A 7 -7.16 -24.12 -7.12
N HIS A 8 -6.34 -23.08 -7.26
CA HIS A 8 -5.76 -22.37 -6.12
C HIS A 8 -6.29 -20.94 -6.09
N TYR A 9 -7.10 -20.63 -5.07
CA TYR A 9 -7.59 -19.28 -4.81
C TYR A 9 -6.61 -18.63 -3.84
N HIS A 10 -5.88 -17.62 -4.31
CA HIS A 10 -4.89 -16.90 -3.51
C HIS A 10 -5.58 -16.03 -2.45
N ASP A 11 -4.90 -15.86 -1.31
CA ASP A 11 -5.30 -14.93 -0.23
C ASP A 11 -6.72 -15.19 0.29
N LEU A 12 -7.12 -16.47 0.36
CA LEU A 12 -8.45 -16.90 0.76
C LEU A 12 -8.76 -16.58 2.24
N ASP A 13 -7.73 -16.35 3.05
CA ASP A 13 -7.81 -15.84 4.42
C ASP A 13 -8.19 -14.35 4.49
N TYR A 14 -8.08 -13.62 3.37
CA TYR A 14 -8.47 -12.22 3.24
C TYR A 14 -9.69 -12.03 2.34
N SER A 15 -9.70 -12.62 1.15
CA SER A 15 -10.77 -12.50 0.15
C SER A 15 -11.69 -13.73 0.17
N PRO A 16 -13.02 -13.57 0.11
CA PRO A 16 -13.77 -12.33 -0.21
C PRO A 16 -14.24 -11.57 1.04
N PHE A 17 -13.78 -11.94 2.23
CA PHE A 17 -14.34 -11.44 3.48
C PHE A 17 -13.98 -9.96 3.73
N PHE A 18 -12.77 -9.55 3.37
CA PHE A 18 -12.32 -8.17 3.41
C PHE A 18 -12.07 -7.64 1.99
N PRO A 19 -12.47 -6.40 1.67
CA PRO A 19 -12.28 -5.80 0.35
C PRO A 19 -10.85 -5.26 0.20
N MET A 20 -9.84 -6.09 0.46
CA MET A 20 -8.44 -5.76 0.21
C MET A 20 -8.04 -6.16 -1.21
N PHE A 21 -7.18 -5.34 -1.83
CA PHE A 21 -6.63 -5.59 -3.16
C PHE A 21 -5.21 -6.14 -3.04
N ASN A 22 -4.80 -6.98 -4.00
CA ASN A 22 -3.52 -7.69 -3.96
C ASN A 22 -2.32 -6.73 -3.98
N CYS A 23 -2.12 -6.05 -5.09
CA CYS A 23 -0.96 -5.25 -5.36
C CYS A 23 -1.35 -4.05 -6.21
N MET A 24 -0.52 -3.02 -6.16
CA MET A 24 -0.72 -1.80 -6.94
C MET A 24 0.59 -1.08 -7.17
N LEU A 25 0.60 -0.21 -8.18
CA LEU A 25 1.66 0.76 -8.37
C LEU A 25 1.31 2.05 -7.63
N ILE A 26 2.14 2.42 -6.67
CA ILE A 26 1.95 3.63 -5.86
C ILE A 26 2.39 4.84 -6.68
N ASP A 27 1.53 5.86 -6.80
CA ASP A 27 1.89 7.13 -7.42
C ASP A 27 2.73 7.99 -6.47
N LEU A 28 3.98 7.57 -6.27
CA LEU A 28 4.91 8.26 -5.41
C LEU A 28 5.24 9.67 -5.91
N LYS A 29 5.23 9.87 -7.25
CA LYS A 29 5.54 11.17 -7.85
C LYS A 29 4.48 12.20 -7.49
N GLY A 30 3.20 11.88 -7.67
CA GLY A 30 2.09 12.74 -7.27
C GLY A 30 2.18 13.08 -5.78
N MET A 31 2.28 12.05 -4.93
CA MET A 31 2.35 12.20 -3.46
C MET A 31 3.50 13.11 -3.00
N LEU A 32 4.71 12.93 -3.53
CA LEU A 32 5.87 13.72 -3.11
C LEU A 32 5.92 15.12 -3.73
N THR A 33 5.18 15.40 -4.82
CA THR A 33 5.20 16.72 -5.47
C THR A 33 4.04 17.61 -5.03
N GLN A 34 2.90 17.04 -4.67
CA GLN A 34 1.69 17.77 -4.30
C GLN A 34 1.43 17.79 -2.79
N GLY A 35 2.16 16.97 -2.03
CA GLY A 35 1.82 16.68 -0.64
C GLY A 35 0.64 15.73 -0.53
N PHE A 36 0.42 15.18 0.66
CA PHE A 36 -0.66 14.23 0.91
C PHE A 36 -0.92 14.12 2.42
N LYS A 37 -2.08 13.57 2.79
CA LYS A 37 -2.39 13.26 4.19
C LYS A 37 -2.04 11.81 4.53
N MET A 38 -1.32 11.60 5.62
CA MET A 38 -0.98 10.27 6.15
C MET A 38 -1.42 10.15 7.60
N GLY A 39 -2.48 9.37 7.84
CA GLY A 39 -3.14 9.33 9.15
C GLY A 39 -3.67 10.71 9.52
N ASN A 40 -3.11 11.30 10.58
CA ASN A 40 -3.46 12.65 11.04
C ASN A 40 -2.46 13.73 10.59
N ALA A 41 -1.39 13.36 9.89
CA ALA A 41 -0.36 14.29 9.46
C ALA A 41 -0.61 14.77 8.03
N GLU A 42 -0.51 16.07 7.81
CA GLU A 42 -0.39 16.67 6.47
C GLU A 42 1.10 16.66 6.08
N ILE A 43 1.45 15.93 5.03
CA ILE A 43 2.82 15.81 4.55
C ILE A 43 3.01 16.79 3.39
N GLU A 44 3.88 17.78 3.59
CA GLU A 44 4.32 18.69 2.53
C GLU A 44 5.37 18.04 1.62
N PRO A 45 5.57 18.56 0.39
CA PRO A 45 6.66 18.14 -0.48
C PRO A 45 8.03 18.16 0.23
N PRO A 46 8.79 17.06 0.21
CA PRO A 46 10.05 16.95 0.95
C PRO A 46 11.12 17.86 0.34
N LYS A 47 11.87 18.54 1.20
CA LYS A 47 12.94 19.50 0.82
C LYS A 47 14.33 18.87 0.77
N SER A 48 14.43 17.55 0.98
CA SER A 48 15.70 16.79 0.93
C SER A 48 15.46 15.34 0.53
N ILE A 49 16.49 14.69 -0.01
CA ILE A 49 16.42 13.26 -0.38
C ILE A 49 16.24 12.34 0.83
N SER A 50 16.83 12.67 1.97
CA SER A 50 16.64 11.92 3.22
C SER A 50 15.19 12.00 3.70
N THR A 51 14.55 13.17 3.60
CA THR A 51 13.13 13.29 3.94
C THR A 51 12.26 12.52 2.95
N ALA A 52 12.53 12.63 1.64
CA ALA A 52 11.78 11.92 0.61
C ALA A 52 11.84 10.40 0.78
N THR A 53 13.01 9.85 1.08
CA THR A 53 13.21 8.41 1.32
C THR A 53 12.53 7.96 2.62
N ALA A 54 12.62 8.74 3.70
CA ALA A 54 11.93 8.43 4.96
C ALA A 54 10.40 8.41 4.80
N VAL A 55 9.84 9.38 4.06
CA VAL A 55 8.41 9.43 3.76
C VAL A 55 8.00 8.25 2.86
N THR A 56 8.81 7.91 1.85
CA THR A 56 8.57 6.76 0.98
C THR A 56 8.49 5.45 1.76
N ALA A 57 9.40 5.23 2.73
CA ALA A 57 9.36 4.05 3.60
C ALA A 57 8.05 3.98 4.42
N GLN A 58 7.54 5.13 4.88
CA GLN A 58 6.25 5.19 5.59
C GLN A 58 5.07 4.88 4.66
N ILE A 59 5.08 5.39 3.42
CA ILE A 59 4.06 5.08 2.42
C ILE A 59 4.00 3.58 2.14
N ILE A 60 5.16 2.94 1.91
CA ILE A 60 5.24 1.49 1.68
C ILE A 60 4.64 0.71 2.86
N ALA A 61 5.02 1.08 4.09
CA ALA A 61 4.51 0.44 5.29
C ALA A 61 2.98 0.61 5.45
N GLN A 62 2.41 1.74 5.03
CA GLN A 62 0.97 1.94 5.06
C GLN A 62 0.25 1.12 3.99
N VAL A 63 0.73 1.13 2.74
CA VAL A 63 0.08 0.38 1.64
C VAL A 63 0.13 -1.13 1.91
N ALA A 64 1.26 -1.66 2.37
CA ALA A 64 1.38 -3.09 2.70
C ALA A 64 0.39 -3.56 3.77
N ARG A 65 -0.08 -2.67 4.65
CA ARG A 65 -1.07 -3.00 5.70
C ARG A 65 -2.52 -2.95 5.23
N HIS A 66 -2.78 -2.36 4.07
CA HIS A 66 -4.13 -2.22 3.50
C HIS A 66 -4.35 -3.08 2.25
N ASN A 67 -3.31 -3.80 1.83
CA ASN A 67 -3.34 -4.81 0.78
C ASN A 67 -3.22 -6.21 1.40
N ASN A 68 -3.78 -7.22 0.74
CA ASN A 68 -3.51 -8.61 1.07
C ASN A 68 -2.17 -9.01 0.41
N ALA A 69 -1.10 -8.85 1.17
CA ALA A 69 0.26 -9.20 0.79
C ALA A 69 0.88 -10.16 1.81
#